data_AF-A0A6P6W1J9-F1
#
_entry.id   AF-A0A6P6W1J9-F1
#
_cell.length_a   1.000
_cell.length_b   1.000
_cell.length_c   1.000
_cell.angle_alpha   90.00
_cell.angle_beta   90.00
_cell.angle_gamma   90.00
#
_symmetry.space_group_name_H-M   'P 1'
#
loop_
_entity.id
_entity.type
_entity.pdbx_description
1 polymer ?
#
loop_
_entity_poly.entity_id
_entity_poly.type
_entity_poly.pdbx_seq_one_letter_code
_entity_poly.pdbx_strand_id
1 'polypeptide(L)'
;MMKFGKGQYTLKLYRLQSKAPLWLTTFAPADALVMQEEAWNSYPRCKSVIQCPYFTKFRLTIETIHKADNGQSENVHGLRKNELAAREVEVLDIASTASDYWSYIIGRNNIDFSTFQSARTGRGPLLEGWQNSCDPVMTAYKLVTIDAPYWGFGSRLEQALMAGERALFLESHRNSFAWTDEWFGLTVEVMRELEQQSDTSLNEKFGRQCLVES
;
A
#
# COMPACT_ATOMS: atom_id res chain seq x y z
N MET A 1 -6.46 18.55 -13.71
CA MET A 1 -7.10 18.35 -12.39
C MET A 1 -8.06 17.17 -12.50
N MET A 2 -7.69 15.99 -11.99
CA MET A 2 -8.61 14.86 -11.90
C MET A 2 -9.69 15.22 -10.87
N LYS A 3 -10.96 15.26 -11.29
CA LYS A 3 -12.10 15.39 -10.38
C LYS A 3 -12.33 14.04 -9.70
N PHE A 4 -11.73 13.82 -8.53
CA PHE A 4 -12.15 12.74 -7.65
C PHE A 4 -13.59 13.04 -7.19
N GLY A 5 -14.48 12.05 -7.23
CA GLY A 5 -15.88 12.20 -6.80
C GLY A 5 -15.99 12.40 -5.27
N LYS A 6 -17.18 12.16 -4.70
CA LYS A 6 -17.30 12.02 -3.24
C LYS A 6 -16.33 10.93 -2.76
N GLY A 7 -15.52 11.23 -1.76
CA GLY A 7 -14.47 10.33 -1.27
C GLY A 7 -13.97 10.75 0.11
N GLN A 8 -13.03 9.98 0.66
CA GLN A 8 -12.34 10.26 1.91
C GLN A 8 -10.93 10.76 1.59
N TYR A 9 -10.55 11.87 2.23
CA TYR A 9 -9.18 12.38 2.20
C TYR A 9 -8.48 11.99 3.50
N THR A 10 -7.23 11.56 3.41
CA THR A 10 -6.37 11.31 4.57
C THR A 10 -5.00 11.91 4.37
N LEU A 11 -4.43 12.47 5.43
CA LEU A 11 -3.06 12.95 5.49
C LEU A 11 -2.32 12.15 6.58
N LYS A 12 -1.28 11.40 6.18
CA LYS A 12 -0.49 10.56 7.09
C LYS A 12 0.96 10.97 7.08
N LEU A 13 1.58 10.95 8.26
CA LEU A 13 3.01 11.21 8.45
C LEU A 13 3.71 9.92 8.88
N TYR A 14 4.53 9.36 7.99
CA TYR A 14 5.34 8.19 8.27
C TYR A 14 6.73 8.61 8.76
N ARG A 15 7.05 8.29 10.01
CA ARG A 15 8.39 8.49 10.58
C ARG A 15 9.21 7.22 10.36
N LEU A 16 10.10 7.22 9.36
CA LEU A 16 10.81 6.01 8.91
C LEU A 16 12.19 5.80 9.55
N GLN A 17 12.53 6.57 10.59
CA GLN A 17 13.82 6.56 11.28
C GLN A 17 14.37 5.15 11.55
N SER A 18 13.57 4.26 12.15
CA SER A 18 13.98 2.90 12.55
C SER A 18 13.90 1.87 11.41
N LYS A 19 13.31 2.23 10.27
CA LYS A 19 13.10 1.35 9.12
C LYS A 19 13.87 1.78 7.86
N ALA A 20 14.59 2.90 7.93
CA ALA A 20 15.35 3.43 6.81
C ALA A 20 16.59 2.57 6.50
N PRO A 21 16.91 2.34 5.22
CA PRO A 21 18.17 1.69 4.84
C PRO A 21 19.40 2.46 5.34
N LEU A 22 20.41 1.74 5.83
CA LEU A 22 21.63 2.34 6.41
C LEU A 22 22.40 3.26 5.46
N TRP A 23 22.32 3.03 4.14
CA TRP A 23 22.96 3.92 3.17
C TRP A 23 22.27 5.28 3.07
N LEU A 24 20.97 5.36 3.38
CA LEU A 24 20.19 6.59 3.31
C LEU A 24 20.54 7.52 4.48
N THR A 25 20.86 6.95 5.64
CA THR A 25 21.31 7.69 6.83
C THR A 25 22.68 8.35 6.66
N THR A 26 23.42 8.03 5.58
CA THR A 26 24.66 8.72 5.21
C THR A 26 24.41 10.11 4.59
N PHE A 27 23.24 10.34 4.00
CA PHE A 27 22.93 11.57 3.25
C PHE A 27 21.79 12.40 3.86
N ALA A 28 20.99 11.80 4.74
CA ALA A 28 19.92 12.50 5.45
C ALA A 28 20.01 12.18 6.95
N PRO A 29 19.86 13.18 7.83
CA PRO A 29 19.75 12.93 9.25
C PRO A 29 18.46 12.14 9.52
N ALA A 30 18.47 11.28 10.54
CA ALA A 30 17.38 10.33 10.77
C ALA A 30 16.02 11.03 10.99
N ASP A 31 16.02 12.21 11.61
CA ASP A 31 14.84 13.05 11.84
C ASP A 31 14.25 13.68 10.58
N ALA A 32 15.01 13.75 9.48
CA ALA A 32 14.55 14.25 8.19
C ALA A 32 13.75 13.20 7.37
N LEU A 33 13.75 11.92 7.77
CA LEU A 33 13.06 10.83 7.08
C LEU A 33 11.58 10.73 7.49
N VAL A 34 10.87 11.85 7.36
CA VAL A 34 9.41 11.91 7.49
C VAL A 34 8.82 11.96 6.09
N MET A 35 8.01 10.95 5.76
CA MET A 35 7.22 10.92 4.53
C MET A 35 5.81 11.42 4.84
N GLN A 36 5.31 12.32 4.00
CA GLN A 36 3.94 12.79 4.03
C GLN A 36 3.17 12.10 2.91
N GLU A 37 2.13 11.34 3.26
CA GLU A 37 1.18 10.78 2.31
C GLU A 37 -0.12 11.57 2.35
N GLU A 38 -0.53 12.08 1.20
CA GLU A 38 -1.90 12.54 0.94
C GLU A 38 -2.61 11.49 0.11
N ALA A 39 -3.76 11.02 0.58
CA ALA A 39 -4.56 10.03 -0.14
C ALA A 39 -6.00 10.51 -0.34
N TRP A 40 -6.50 10.31 -1.57
CA TRP A 40 -7.87 10.55 -1.99
C TRP A 40 -8.50 9.21 -2.35
N ASN A 41 -9.34 8.70 -1.44
CA ASN A 41 -10.07 7.45 -1.62
C ASN A 41 -11.48 7.74 -2.15
N SER A 42 -11.71 7.45 -3.42
CA SER A 42 -13.01 7.50 -4.08
C SER A 42 -13.33 6.14 -4.71
N TYR A 43 -13.40 5.11 -3.86
CA TYR A 43 -13.61 3.72 -4.29
C TYR A 43 -14.63 3.64 -5.44
N PRO A 44 -14.30 2.96 -6.55
CA PRO A 44 -13.20 2.00 -6.72
C PRO A 44 -11.84 2.62 -7.08
N ARG A 45 -11.72 3.95 -7.17
CA ARG A 45 -10.47 4.65 -7.53
C ARG A 45 -9.85 5.33 -6.33
N CYS A 46 -8.57 5.07 -6.11
CA CYS A 46 -7.79 5.73 -5.06
C CYS A 46 -6.53 6.34 -5.66
N LYS A 47 -6.09 7.46 -5.10
CA LYS A 47 -4.79 8.05 -5.40
C LYS A 47 -4.09 8.40 -4.10
N SER A 48 -2.85 7.98 -3.95
CA SER A 48 -1.94 8.42 -2.90
C SER A 48 -0.76 9.15 -3.52
N VAL A 49 -0.32 10.24 -2.90
CA VAL A 49 0.88 10.98 -3.25
C VAL A 49 1.74 11.07 -1.99
N ILE A 50 2.94 10.51 -2.06
CA ILE A 50 3.92 10.49 -0.99
C ILE A 50 5.08 11.43 -1.35
N GLN A 51 5.42 12.32 -0.43
CA GLN A 51 6.50 13.29 -0.57
C GLN A 51 7.34 13.33 0.71
N CYS A 52 8.55 13.86 0.61
CA CYS A 52 9.42 14.07 1.75
C CYS A 52 9.86 15.53 1.79
N PRO A 53 9.60 16.29 2.86
CA PRO A 53 10.01 17.70 2.95
C PRO A 53 11.52 17.91 2.77
N TYR A 54 12.34 16.94 3.21
CA TYR A 54 13.79 17.00 3.03
C TYR A 54 14.21 16.73 1.58
N PHE A 55 13.56 15.75 0.94
CA PHE A 55 13.75 15.44 -0.47
C PHE A 55 12.66 16.14 -1.32
N THR A 56 12.77 17.45 -1.50
CA THR A 56 11.74 18.29 -2.15
C THR A 56 11.42 17.95 -3.61
N LYS A 57 12.32 17.25 -4.31
CA LYS A 57 12.12 16.76 -5.69
C LYS A 57 11.59 15.33 -5.74
N PHE A 58 11.59 14.62 -4.60
CA PHE A 58 11.06 13.27 -4.51
C PHE A 58 9.54 13.30 -4.60
N ARG A 59 8.99 12.36 -5.38
CA ARG A 59 7.56 12.12 -5.44
C ARG A 59 7.30 10.65 -5.73
N LEU A 60 6.43 10.04 -4.94
CA LEU A 60 5.89 8.71 -5.20
C LEU A 60 4.37 8.85 -5.33
N THR A 61 3.82 8.33 -6.42
CA THR A 61 2.38 8.32 -6.66
C THR A 61 1.89 6.89 -6.81
N ILE A 62 0.82 6.55 -6.10
CA ILE A 62 0.12 5.26 -6.22
C ILE A 62 -1.29 5.55 -6.70
N GLU A 63 -1.62 5.08 -7.91
CA GLU A 63 -2.99 5.12 -8.44
C GLU A 63 -3.55 3.70 -8.43
N THR A 64 -4.68 3.50 -7.75
CA THR A 64 -5.32 2.19 -7.63
C THR A 64 -6.69 2.21 -8.30
N ILE A 65 -6.97 1.19 -9.12
CA ILE A 65 -8.31 0.89 -9.61
C ILE A 65 -8.67 -0.53 -9.15
N HIS A 66 -9.78 -0.65 -8.42
CA HIS A 66 -10.33 -1.94 -8.01
C HIS A 66 -11.35 -2.41 -9.06
N LYS A 67 -11.20 -3.63 -9.58
CA LYS A 67 -12.14 -4.23 -10.53
C LYS A 67 -12.57 -5.62 -10.06
N ALA A 68 -13.82 -5.99 -10.34
CA ALA A 68 -14.33 -7.34 -10.16
C ALA A 68 -13.87 -8.23 -11.33
N ASP A 69 -12.56 -8.48 -11.40
CA ASP A 69 -11.92 -9.39 -12.33
C ASP A 69 -10.73 -10.10 -11.65
N ASN A 70 -10.12 -11.04 -12.37
CA ASN A 70 -8.99 -11.87 -11.93
C ASN A 70 -7.64 -11.39 -12.50
N GLY A 71 -7.48 -10.09 -12.79
CA GLY A 71 -6.19 -9.54 -13.20
C GLY A 71 -5.95 -9.50 -14.71
N GLN A 72 -6.95 -9.85 -15.53
CA GLN A 72 -6.83 -9.92 -16.99
C GLN A 72 -7.05 -8.57 -17.70
N SER A 73 -7.44 -7.51 -16.99
CA SER A 73 -7.68 -6.22 -17.63
C SER A 73 -6.37 -5.49 -17.92
N GLU A 74 -6.11 -5.23 -19.20
CA GLU A 74 -4.95 -4.44 -19.62
C GLU A 74 -5.18 -2.93 -19.56
N ASN A 75 -4.10 -2.21 -19.29
CA ASN A 75 -4.02 -0.73 -19.28
C ASN A 75 -5.23 -0.03 -18.60
N VAL A 76 -5.69 -0.53 -17.45
CA VAL A 76 -6.89 0.00 -16.77
C VAL A 76 -6.79 1.48 -16.38
N HIS A 77 -5.56 1.99 -16.24
CA HIS A 77 -5.26 3.39 -15.92
C HIS A 77 -5.29 4.31 -17.15
N GLY A 78 -5.41 3.76 -18.36
CA GLY A 78 -5.45 4.54 -19.60
C GLY A 78 -4.13 5.24 -19.90
N LEU A 79 -3.00 4.59 -19.62
CA LEU A 79 -1.66 5.10 -19.90
C LEU A 79 -1.46 5.34 -21.39
N ARG A 80 -0.67 6.37 -21.73
CA ARG A 80 -0.27 6.64 -23.10
C ARG A 80 0.72 5.57 -23.58
N LYS A 81 0.90 5.47 -24.90
CA LYS A 81 1.75 4.43 -25.52
C LYS A 81 3.17 4.38 -24.95
N ASN A 82 3.78 5.53 -24.71
CA ASN A 82 5.14 5.63 -24.16
C ASN A 82 5.21 5.18 -22.70
N GLU A 83 4.26 5.61 -21.86
CA GLU A 83 4.18 5.20 -20.46
C GLU A 83 3.88 3.71 -20.33
N LEU A 84 2.95 3.20 -21.16
CA LEU A 84 2.59 1.80 -21.20
C LEU A 84 3.77 0.91 -21.65
N ALA A 85 4.59 1.38 -22.59
CA ALA A 85 5.77 0.65 -23.04
C ALA A 85 6.92 0.65 -22.01
N ALA A 86 7.01 1.69 -21.18
CA ALA A 86 8.01 1.77 -20.11
C ALA A 86 7.58 1.06 -18.81
N ARG A 87 6.30 0.70 -18.69
CA ARG A 87 5.74 0.02 -17.51
C ARG A 87 6.26 -1.41 -17.40
N GLU A 88 6.63 -1.79 -16.18
CA GLU A 88 6.75 -3.18 -15.77
C GLU A 88 5.48 -3.64 -15.06
N VAL A 89 5.06 -4.89 -15.31
CA VAL A 89 3.86 -5.48 -14.69
C VAL A 89 4.29 -6.67 -13.84
N GLU A 90 3.94 -6.64 -12.56
CA GLU A 90 4.12 -7.75 -11.64
C GLU A 90 2.76 -8.17 -11.06
N VAL A 91 2.51 -9.47 -11.00
CA VAL A 91 1.35 -10.06 -10.33
C VAL A 91 1.78 -10.50 -8.94
N LEU A 92 1.14 -9.93 -7.91
CA LEU A 92 1.39 -10.30 -6.52
C LEU A 92 0.42 -11.40 -6.08
N ASP A 93 0.93 -12.61 -5.89
CA ASP A 93 0.16 -13.73 -5.36
C ASP A 93 0.28 -13.79 -3.83
N ILE A 94 -0.82 -13.54 -3.13
CA ILE A 94 -0.88 -13.60 -1.66
C ILE A 94 -0.59 -14.99 -1.10
N ALA A 95 -0.86 -16.06 -1.87
CA ALA A 95 -0.60 -17.44 -1.49
C ALA A 95 0.85 -17.87 -1.75
N SER A 96 1.64 -17.06 -2.46
CA SER A 96 3.06 -17.35 -2.70
C SER A 96 3.81 -17.48 -1.38
N THR A 97 4.77 -18.39 -1.29
CA THR A 97 5.63 -18.54 -0.11
C THR A 97 6.89 -17.69 -0.17
N ALA A 98 7.16 -17.06 -1.33
CA ALA A 98 8.35 -16.23 -1.54
C ALA A 98 8.49 -15.13 -0.48
N SER A 99 9.71 -14.95 0.01
CA SER A 99 10.07 -13.93 1.00
C SER A 99 11.28 -13.17 0.52
N ASP A 100 11.26 -11.86 0.70
CA ASP A 100 12.43 -11.01 0.55
C ASP A 100 12.75 -10.26 1.85
N TYR A 101 13.85 -9.51 1.84
CA TYR A 101 14.29 -8.69 2.98
C TYR A 101 13.21 -7.68 3.41
N TRP A 102 12.45 -7.12 2.47
CA TRP A 102 11.43 -6.11 2.76
C TRP A 102 10.20 -6.72 3.42
N SER A 103 9.84 -7.95 3.07
CA SER A 103 8.77 -8.71 3.72
C SER A 103 9.05 -8.90 5.21
N TYR A 104 10.32 -9.15 5.58
CA TYR A 104 10.75 -9.21 6.98
C TYR A 104 10.60 -7.86 7.70
N ILE A 105 11.10 -6.77 7.09
CA ILE A 105 11.04 -5.41 7.69
C ILE A 105 9.60 -4.89 7.87
N ILE A 106 8.70 -5.28 6.97
CA ILE A 106 7.30 -4.88 7.01
C ILE A 106 6.52 -5.68 8.06
N GLY A 107 6.95 -6.92 8.33
CA GLY A 107 6.30 -7.81 9.29
C GLY A 107 5.41 -8.78 8.54
N ARG A 108 6.01 -9.91 8.15
CA ARG A 108 5.33 -10.97 7.40
C ARG A 108 4.24 -11.65 8.24
N ASN A 109 3.12 -11.94 7.60
CA ASN A 109 2.12 -12.83 8.16
C ASN A 109 2.58 -14.30 8.09
N ASN A 110 2.53 -15.01 9.22
CA ASN A 110 2.94 -16.43 9.33
C ASN A 110 1.82 -17.42 9.01
N ILE A 111 0.65 -16.95 8.57
CA ILE A 111 -0.46 -17.81 8.18
C ILE A 111 -0.10 -18.55 6.88
N ASP A 112 -0.29 -19.87 6.92
CA ASP A 112 -0.22 -20.72 5.75
C ASP A 112 -1.57 -20.72 5.03
N PHE A 113 -1.66 -19.99 3.91
CA PHE A 113 -2.90 -19.92 3.14
C PHE A 113 -3.27 -21.21 2.41
N SER A 114 -2.35 -22.18 2.30
CA SER A 114 -2.68 -23.50 1.77
C SER A 114 -3.52 -24.35 2.73
N THR A 115 -3.59 -23.95 4.00
CA THR A 115 -4.37 -24.63 5.05
C THR A 115 -5.42 -23.74 5.71
N PHE A 116 -5.26 -22.42 5.64
CA PHE A 116 -6.23 -21.47 6.19
C PHE A 116 -7.59 -21.52 5.46
N GLN A 117 -8.66 -21.57 6.24
CA GLN A 117 -10.03 -21.37 5.75
C GLN A 117 -10.80 -20.49 6.74
N SER A 118 -11.46 -19.46 6.22
CA SER A 118 -12.31 -18.56 7.01
C SER A 118 -13.53 -19.33 7.54
N ALA A 119 -13.74 -19.29 8.86
CA ALA A 119 -14.88 -19.95 9.49
C ALA A 119 -16.21 -19.23 9.18
N ARG A 120 -16.17 -17.91 8.91
CA ARG A 120 -17.37 -17.11 8.65
C ARG A 120 -17.80 -17.13 7.19
N THR A 121 -16.87 -17.33 6.26
CA THR A 121 -17.16 -17.24 4.81
C THR A 121 -16.91 -18.55 4.06
N GLY A 122 -16.17 -19.50 4.65
CA GLY A 122 -15.73 -20.73 3.98
C GLY A 122 -14.64 -20.52 2.94
N ARG A 123 -14.13 -19.29 2.76
CA ARG A 123 -13.08 -18.98 1.76
C ARG A 123 -11.72 -19.51 2.20
N GLY A 124 -10.95 -19.94 1.21
CA GLY A 124 -9.72 -20.71 1.43
C GLY A 124 -10.01 -22.21 1.52
N PRO A 125 -8.99 -23.08 1.48
CA PRO A 125 -7.57 -22.74 1.29
C PRO A 125 -7.24 -22.18 -0.10
N LEU A 126 -6.18 -21.40 -0.18
CA LEU A 126 -5.63 -20.87 -1.43
C LEU A 126 -4.56 -21.83 -1.95
N LEU A 127 -4.97 -22.74 -2.83
CA LEU A 127 -4.07 -23.69 -3.50
C LEU A 127 -3.47 -23.09 -4.78
N GLU A 128 -2.54 -23.81 -5.40
CA GLU A 128 -1.97 -23.39 -6.68
C GLU A 128 -3.09 -23.15 -7.72
N GLY A 129 -3.05 -21.97 -8.35
CA GLY A 129 -4.07 -21.56 -9.33
C GLY A 129 -5.41 -21.12 -8.74
N TRP A 130 -5.51 -20.87 -7.43
CA TRP A 130 -6.74 -20.44 -6.76
C TRP A 130 -7.42 -19.23 -7.42
N GLN A 131 -6.64 -18.38 -8.08
CA GLN A 131 -7.12 -17.18 -8.79
C GLN A 131 -8.10 -17.49 -9.93
N ASN A 132 -8.07 -18.72 -10.47
CA ASN A 132 -8.93 -19.14 -11.58
C ASN A 132 -10.25 -19.78 -11.12
N SER A 133 -10.35 -20.16 -9.85
CA SER A 133 -11.48 -20.91 -9.31
C SER A 133 -12.18 -20.20 -8.14
N CYS A 134 -11.73 -19.02 -7.75
CA CYS A 134 -12.31 -18.26 -6.65
C CYS A 134 -13.48 -17.38 -7.11
N ASP A 135 -14.56 -17.40 -6.33
CA ASP A 135 -15.70 -16.50 -6.46
C ASP A 135 -16.21 -16.13 -5.04
N PRO A 136 -16.40 -14.84 -4.72
CA PRO A 136 -16.08 -13.68 -5.55
C PRO A 136 -14.57 -13.42 -5.62
N VAL A 137 -14.13 -12.84 -6.74
CA VAL A 137 -12.76 -12.38 -6.97
C VAL A 137 -12.73 -10.91 -7.38
N MET A 138 -11.67 -10.20 -6.99
CA MET A 138 -11.40 -8.84 -7.42
C MET A 138 -9.90 -8.64 -7.55
N THR A 139 -9.51 -7.63 -8.35
CA THR A 139 -8.11 -7.23 -8.52
C THR A 139 -7.94 -5.74 -8.23
N ALA A 140 -6.92 -5.43 -7.44
CA ALA A 140 -6.44 -4.07 -7.22
C ALA A 140 -5.27 -3.77 -8.16
N TYR A 141 -5.53 -3.01 -9.22
CA TYR A 141 -4.51 -2.59 -10.17
C TYR A 141 -3.80 -1.34 -9.64
N LYS A 142 -2.63 -1.53 -9.02
CA LYS A 142 -1.82 -0.45 -8.43
C LYS A 142 -0.73 -0.02 -9.41
N LEU A 143 -0.86 1.20 -9.94
CA LEU A 143 0.19 1.85 -10.71
C LEU A 143 1.04 2.68 -9.77
N VAL A 144 2.32 2.32 -9.66
CA VAL A 144 3.31 3.03 -8.84
C VAL A 144 4.24 3.80 -9.75
N THR A 145 4.35 5.10 -9.51
CA THR A 145 5.29 6.00 -10.21
C THR A 145 6.18 6.65 -9.17
N ILE A 146 7.49 6.53 -9.33
CA ILE A 146 8.49 7.11 -8.42
C ILE A 146 9.41 8.03 -9.22
N ASP A 147 9.46 9.29 -8.81
CA ASP A 147 10.38 10.31 -9.32
C ASP A 147 11.37 10.66 -8.20
N ALA A 148 12.64 10.28 -8.34
CA ALA A 148 13.71 10.69 -7.43
C ALA A 148 14.91 11.27 -8.20
N PRO A 149 14.79 12.50 -8.75
CA PRO A 149 15.80 13.10 -9.64
C PRO A 149 17.00 13.66 -8.84
N TYR A 150 17.69 12.77 -8.13
CA TYR A 150 18.86 13.04 -7.32
C TYR A 150 20.09 12.38 -7.93
N TRP A 151 21.09 13.21 -8.23
CA TRP A 151 22.35 12.71 -8.76
C TRP A 151 23.07 11.83 -7.74
N GLY A 152 23.58 10.68 -8.19
CA GLY A 152 24.34 9.72 -7.39
C GLY A 152 23.52 8.66 -6.64
N PHE A 153 22.31 8.98 -6.16
CA PHE A 153 21.52 8.03 -5.35
C PHE A 153 20.03 7.88 -5.73
N GLY A 154 19.53 8.66 -6.70
CA GLY A 154 18.12 8.66 -7.11
C GLY A 154 17.58 7.29 -7.52
N SER A 155 18.28 6.61 -8.43
CA SER A 155 17.88 5.27 -8.90
C SER A 155 17.88 4.23 -7.77
N ARG A 156 18.83 4.31 -6.84
CA ARG A 156 18.87 3.43 -5.66
C ARG A 156 17.70 3.70 -4.72
N LEU A 157 17.28 4.96 -4.60
CA LEU A 157 16.11 5.34 -3.82
C LEU A 157 14.83 4.83 -4.47
N GLU A 158 14.68 5.00 -5.79
CA GLU A 158 13.54 4.46 -6.57
C GLU A 158 13.41 2.95 -6.40
N GLN A 159 14.50 2.21 -6.57
CA GLN A 159 14.51 0.74 -6.41
C GLN A 159 14.15 0.32 -4.97
N ALA A 160 14.71 0.99 -3.97
CA ALA A 160 14.43 0.68 -2.56
C ALA A 160 12.95 0.92 -2.22
N LEU A 161 12.39 2.04 -2.67
CA LEU A 161 10.98 2.38 -2.43
C LEU A 161 10.04 1.47 -3.21
N MET A 162 10.34 1.14 -4.46
CA MET A 162 9.54 0.20 -5.25
C MET A 162 9.49 -1.17 -4.57
N ALA A 163 10.63 -1.67 -4.08
CA ALA A 163 10.69 -2.94 -3.35
C ALA A 163 9.93 -2.87 -2.01
N GLY A 164 10.00 -1.73 -1.31
CA GLY A 164 9.23 -1.48 -0.10
C GLY A 164 7.71 -1.48 -0.34
N GLU A 165 7.23 -0.75 -1.35
CA GLU A 165 5.81 -0.70 -1.74
C GLU A 165 5.29 -2.08 -2.18
N ARG A 166 6.07 -2.79 -2.99
CA ARG A 166 5.75 -4.17 -3.41
C ARG A 166 5.50 -5.08 -2.22
N ALA A 167 6.44 -5.10 -1.26
CA ALA A 167 6.31 -5.92 -0.07
C ALA A 167 5.16 -5.44 0.84
N LEU A 168 4.91 -4.13 0.92
CA LEU A 168 3.79 -3.57 1.68
C LEU A 168 2.44 -4.00 1.08
N PHE A 169 2.30 -3.97 -0.23
CA PHE A 169 1.09 -4.43 -0.91
C PHE A 169 0.87 -5.91 -0.65
N LEU A 170 1.88 -6.74 -0.83
CA LEU A 170 1.77 -8.18 -0.61
C LEU A 170 1.31 -8.48 0.83
N GLU A 171 2.01 -7.97 1.84
CA GLU A 171 1.68 -8.25 3.24
C GLU A 171 0.33 -7.66 3.66
N SER A 172 -0.02 -6.46 3.17
CA SER A 172 -1.33 -5.86 3.49
C SER A 172 -2.49 -6.69 2.93
N HIS A 173 -2.36 -7.27 1.73
CA HIS A 173 -3.40 -8.13 1.17
C HIS A 173 -3.43 -9.52 1.82
N ARG A 174 -2.27 -10.06 2.22
CA ARG A 174 -2.20 -11.27 3.06
C ARG A 174 -2.96 -11.05 4.37
N ASN A 175 -2.70 -9.95 5.06
CA ASN A 175 -3.39 -9.58 6.29
C ASN A 175 -4.89 -9.39 6.07
N SER A 176 -5.28 -8.74 4.97
CA SER A 176 -6.70 -8.58 4.62
C SER A 176 -7.39 -9.93 4.44
N PHE A 177 -6.76 -10.91 3.78
CA PHE A 177 -7.35 -12.24 3.63
C PHE A 177 -7.35 -13.03 4.95
N ALA A 178 -6.23 -13.02 5.69
CA ALA A 178 -6.09 -13.66 7.00
C ALA A 178 -7.14 -13.19 8.01
N TRP A 179 -7.42 -11.88 8.05
CA TRP A 179 -8.36 -11.29 8.98
C TRP A 179 -9.80 -11.28 8.46
N THR A 180 -10.12 -12.08 7.44
CA THR A 180 -11.49 -12.16 6.88
C THR A 180 -12.53 -12.38 7.97
N ASP A 181 -12.27 -13.27 8.93
CA ASP A 181 -13.23 -13.54 10.01
C ASP A 181 -13.42 -12.34 10.96
N GLU A 182 -12.44 -11.44 11.05
CA GLU A 182 -12.50 -10.25 11.91
C GLU A 182 -13.30 -9.12 11.26
N TRP A 183 -13.06 -8.83 9.97
CA TRP A 183 -13.68 -7.69 9.30
C TRP A 183 -14.96 -8.03 8.53
N PHE A 184 -15.20 -9.29 8.17
CA PHE A 184 -16.36 -9.65 7.37
C PHE A 184 -17.66 -9.24 8.07
N GLY A 185 -18.57 -8.57 7.37
CA GLY A 185 -19.83 -8.09 7.94
C GLY A 185 -19.73 -6.89 8.88
N LEU A 186 -18.55 -6.27 9.07
CA LEU A 186 -18.46 -4.95 9.70
C LEU A 186 -19.09 -3.90 8.78
N THR A 187 -19.77 -2.91 9.37
CA THR A 187 -20.32 -1.78 8.62
C THR A 187 -19.27 -0.69 8.45
N VAL A 188 -19.51 0.22 7.49
CA VAL A 188 -18.60 1.37 7.26
C VAL A 188 -18.55 2.28 8.48
N GLU A 189 -19.64 2.41 9.23
CA GLU A 189 -19.70 3.18 10.46
C GLU A 189 -18.75 2.60 11.52
N VAL A 190 -18.79 1.29 11.73
CA VAL A 190 -17.88 0.60 12.67
C VAL A 190 -16.43 0.73 12.22
N MET A 191 -16.16 0.63 10.92
CA MET A 191 -14.80 0.84 10.39
C MET A 191 -14.27 2.25 10.68
N ARG A 192 -15.13 3.28 10.60
CA ARG A 192 -14.75 4.66 10.93
C ARG A 192 -14.48 4.86 12.43
N GLU A 193 -15.26 4.21 13.29
CA GLU A 193 -15.03 4.24 14.73
C GLU A 193 -13.67 3.60 15.09
N LEU A 194 -13.35 2.46 14.48
CA LEU A 194 -12.05 1.78 14.65
C LEU A 194 -10.88 2.63 14.12
N GLU A 195 -11.05 3.32 12.98
CA GLU A 195 -10.05 4.25 12.46
C GLU A 195 -9.79 5.40 13.45
N GLN A 196 -10.86 6.01 14.00
CA GLN A 196 -10.74 7.09 14.98
C GLN A 196 -10.05 6.65 16.29
N GLN A 197 -10.37 5.46 16.79
CA GLN A 197 -9.71 4.89 17.96
C GLN A 197 -8.21 4.63 17.72
N SER A 198 -7.88 4.12 16.53
CA SER A 198 -6.50 3.87 16.12
C SER A 198 -5.70 5.16 16.01
N ASP A 199 -6.27 6.19 15.40
CA ASP A 199 -5.66 7.52 15.29
C ASP A 199 -5.38 8.13 16.66
N THR A 200 -6.33 8.01 17.60
CA THR A 200 -6.17 8.49 18.97
C THR A 200 -5.01 7.78 19.67
N SER A 201 -4.95 6.44 19.59
CA SER A 201 -3.87 5.65 20.20
C SER A 201 -2.50 5.95 19.58
N LEU A 202 -2.43 6.16 18.26
CA LEU A 202 -1.19 6.53 17.58
C LEU A 202 -0.71 7.92 18.02
N ASN A 203 -1.60 8.89 18.12
CA ASN A 203 -1.28 10.24 18.56
C ASN A 203 -0.77 10.26 20.01
N GLU A 204 -1.36 9.44 20.89
CA GLU A 204 -0.88 9.25 22.26
C GLU A 204 0.53 8.63 22.30
N LYS A 205 0.77 7.58 21.51
CA LYS A 205 2.09 6.90 21.44
C LYS A 205 3.20 7.79 20.88
N PHE A 206 2.89 8.65 19.90
CA PHE A 206 3.88 9.45 19.18
C PHE A 206 3.97 10.93 19.62
N GLY A 207 3.16 11.33 20.61
CA GLY A 207 3.33 12.56 21.39
C GLY A 207 3.33 13.86 20.58
N ARG A 208 2.30 14.15 19.78
CA ARG A 208 2.03 15.52 19.29
C ARG A 208 0.53 15.87 19.28
N GLN A 209 0.24 17.03 19.87
CA GLN A 209 -1.01 17.78 19.85
C GLN A 209 -1.52 17.97 18.41
N CYS A 210 -2.79 17.67 18.19
CA CYS A 210 -3.53 18.13 17.01
C CYS A 210 -3.36 19.64 16.86
N LEU A 211 -2.81 20.10 15.73
CA LEU A 211 -3.19 21.41 15.22
C LEU A 211 -4.59 21.23 14.65
N VAL A 212 -5.58 21.51 15.50
CA VAL A 212 -6.94 21.79 15.05
C VAL A 212 -6.87 23.17 14.40
N GLU A 213 -6.96 23.25 13.08
CA GLU A 213 -7.21 24.52 12.42
C GLU A 213 -8.59 25.03 12.85
N SER A 214 -8.60 26.19 13.49
CA SER A 214 -9.76 26.98 13.91
C SER A 214 -10.39 27.74 12.75
#